data_AF-A0A833GD02-F1
#
_entry.id   AF-A0A833GD02-F1
#
_cell.length_a   1.000
_cell.length_b   1.000
_cell.length_c   1.000
_cell.angle_alpha   90.00
_cell.angle_beta   90.00
_cell.angle_gamma   90.00
#
_symmetry.space_group_name_H-M   'P 1'
#
loop_
_entity.id
_entity.type
_entity.pdbx_description
1 polymer ?
#
loop_
_entity_poly.entity_id
_entity_poly.type
_entity_poly.pdbx_seq_one_letter_code
_entity_poly.pdbx_strand_id
1 'polypeptide(L)'
;MFALGVVSVNFANFERSLVWMLAAVTGSTEEYARLIHAKYNVNSTLTLIDLSLKNPPWKNAEGDHAEAVALIRHFTTAADGLAKNRNLLLHSVVLDGPANHSTLFSVTKKGESVRLMASLDQIRRVADDLAVYFQFGHALANAIATTIRGMDRQVGTVVGPSTWPEKPPLPYLLRA
;
A
#
# COMPACT_ATOMS: atom_id res chain seq x y z
N MET A 1 -16.78 -6.87 15.11
CA MET A 1 -15.47 -7.42 15.51
C MET A 1 -14.73 -8.10 14.35
N PHE A 2 -15.35 -9.02 13.60
CA PHE A 2 -14.70 -9.71 12.46
C PHE A 2 -14.10 -8.80 11.39
N ALA A 3 -14.75 -7.68 11.03
CA ALA A 3 -14.27 -6.77 10.00
C ALA A 3 -12.90 -6.13 10.32
N LEU A 4 -12.63 -5.79 11.58
CA LEU A 4 -11.32 -5.25 12.00
C LEU A 4 -10.20 -6.30 11.90
N GLY A 5 -10.52 -7.57 12.17
CA GLY A 5 -9.60 -8.67 11.94
C GLY A 5 -9.23 -8.82 10.46
N VAL A 6 -10.22 -8.74 9.57
CA VAL A 6 -9.98 -8.77 8.11
C VAL A 6 -9.13 -7.58 7.67
N VAL A 7 -9.39 -6.37 8.17
CA VAL A 7 -8.53 -5.20 7.91
C VAL A 7 -7.10 -5.46 8.35
N SER A 8 -6.88 -6.03 9.54
CA SER A 8 -5.53 -6.32 10.03
C SER A 8 -4.79 -7.33 9.15
N VAL A 9 -5.46 -8.40 8.72
CA VAL A 9 -4.86 -9.43 7.84
C VAL A 9 -4.57 -8.84 6.46
N ASN A 10 -5.51 -8.12 5.87
CA ASN A 10 -5.32 -7.50 4.56
C ASN A 10 -4.24 -6.41 4.60
N PHE A 11 -4.09 -5.71 5.72
CA PHE A 11 -3.01 -4.75 5.90
C PHE A 11 -1.64 -5.43 5.93
N ALA A 12 -1.49 -6.54 6.67
CA ALA A 12 -0.24 -7.29 6.68
C ALA A 12 0.13 -7.81 5.28
N ASN A 13 -0.86 -8.27 4.51
CA ASN A 13 -0.65 -8.65 3.11
C ASN A 13 -0.24 -7.43 2.26
N PHE A 14 -0.95 -6.31 2.40
CA PHE A 14 -0.63 -5.06 1.71
C PHE A 14 0.78 -4.56 2.03
N GLU A 15 1.26 -4.65 3.28
CA GLU A 15 2.64 -4.28 3.64
C GLU A 15 3.68 -5.10 2.86
N ARG A 16 3.39 -6.37 2.56
CA ARG A 16 4.26 -7.17 1.69
C ARG A 16 4.39 -6.57 0.28
N SER A 17 3.33 -5.96 -0.24
CA SER A 17 3.38 -5.27 -1.53
C SER A 17 4.26 -4.02 -1.51
N LEU A 18 4.39 -3.34 -0.37
CA LEU A 18 5.34 -2.23 -0.19
C LEU A 18 6.78 -2.71 -0.31
N VAL A 19 7.08 -3.88 0.26
CA VAL A 19 8.41 -4.52 0.16
C VAL A 19 8.75 -4.82 -1.29
N TRP A 20 7.82 -5.44 -2.03
CA TRP A 20 8.01 -5.74 -3.46
C TRP A 20 8.16 -4.47 -4.30
N MET A 21 7.36 -3.44 -4.02
CA MET A 21 7.48 -2.16 -4.71
C MET A 21 8.84 -1.52 -4.46
N LEU A 22 9.31 -1.49 -3.21
CA LEU A 22 10.61 -0.96 -2.86
C LEU A 22 11.73 -1.74 -3.57
N ALA A 23 11.68 -3.07 -3.56
CA ALA A 23 12.63 -3.92 -4.26
C ALA A 23 12.68 -3.62 -5.77
N ALA A 24 11.51 -3.57 -6.42
CA ALA A 24 11.39 -3.32 -7.86
C ALA A 24 11.92 -1.93 -8.25
N VAL A 25 11.52 -0.89 -7.51
CA VAL A 25 11.92 0.49 -7.80
C VAL A 25 13.42 0.70 -7.58
N THR A 26 13.95 0.23 -6.45
CA THR A 26 15.38 0.36 -6.11
C THR A 26 16.28 -0.60 -6.91
N GLY A 27 15.72 -1.71 -7.41
CA GLY A 27 16.49 -2.79 -8.04
C GLY A 27 17.26 -3.63 -7.05
N SER A 28 16.74 -3.75 -5.82
CA SER A 28 17.30 -4.59 -4.77
C SER A 28 16.53 -5.91 -4.66
N THR A 29 17.06 -6.86 -3.88
CA THR A 29 16.37 -8.12 -3.61
C THR A 29 15.20 -7.92 -2.63
N GLU A 30 14.19 -8.80 -2.67
CA GLU A 30 13.08 -8.77 -1.70
C GLU A 30 13.61 -8.81 -0.26
N GLU A 31 14.66 -9.59 0.02
CA GLU A 31 15.26 -9.71 1.34
C GLU A 31 15.84 -8.39 1.84
N TYR A 32 16.58 -7.67 0.99
CA TYR A 32 17.14 -6.37 1.36
C TYR A 32 16.02 -5.33 1.56
N ALA A 33 15.04 -5.30 0.67
CA ALA A 33 13.88 -4.42 0.80
C ALA A 33 13.08 -4.73 2.08
N ARG A 34 12.96 -6.00 2.46
CA ARG A 34 12.29 -6.43 3.70
C ARG A 34 13.05 -5.94 4.94
N LEU A 35 14.38 -6.00 4.93
CA LEU A 35 15.21 -5.47 6.03
C LEU A 35 15.04 -3.94 6.17
N ILE A 36 15.00 -3.22 5.05
CA ILE A 36 14.71 -1.78 5.05
C ILE A 36 13.31 -1.55 5.62
N HIS A 37 12.28 -2.20 5.07
CA HIS A 37 10.90 -2.01 5.54
C HIS A 37 10.69 -2.42 7.01
N ALA A 38 11.39 -3.43 7.51
CA ALA A 38 11.33 -3.78 8.93
C ALA A 38 11.95 -2.69 9.82
N LYS A 39 13.01 -2.01 9.34
CA LYS A 39 13.67 -0.91 10.05
C LYS A 39 12.89 0.41 9.94
N TYR A 40 12.20 0.61 8.83
CA TYR A 40 11.53 1.86 8.47
C TYR A 40 10.02 1.64 8.33
N ASN A 41 9.22 2.37 9.08
CA ASN A 41 7.75 2.28 8.97
C ASN A 41 7.23 2.56 7.54
N VAL A 42 5.93 2.30 7.30
CA VAL A 42 5.27 2.52 6.01
C VAL A 42 5.58 3.90 5.42
N ASN A 43 5.46 4.98 6.18
CA ASN A 43 5.69 6.34 5.68
C ASN A 43 7.15 6.57 5.23
N SER A 44 8.11 6.03 5.97
CA SER A 44 9.52 6.08 5.59
C SER A 44 9.78 5.24 4.34
N THR A 45 9.12 4.09 4.19
CA THR A 45 9.20 3.26 2.98
C THR A 45 8.65 3.99 1.75
N LEU A 46 7.50 4.67 1.88
CA LEU A 46 6.92 5.48 0.81
C LEU A 46 7.85 6.62 0.40
N THR A 47 8.47 7.30 1.37
CA THR A 47 9.47 8.34 1.10
C THR A 47 10.66 7.79 0.31
N LEU A 48 11.14 6.59 0.64
CA LEU A 48 12.25 5.95 -0.09
C LEU A 48 11.86 5.57 -1.52
N ILE A 49 10.64 5.10 -1.74
CA ILE A 49 10.10 4.84 -3.08
C ILE A 49 10.08 6.15 -3.88
N ASP A 50 9.48 7.21 -3.35
CA ASP A 50 9.39 8.51 -4.03
C ASP A 50 10.78 9.13 -4.31
N LEU A 51 11.74 8.99 -3.39
CA LEU A 51 13.12 9.43 -3.62
C LEU A 51 13.78 8.66 -4.76
N SER A 52 13.52 7.36 -4.86
CA SER A 52 14.05 6.51 -5.93
C SER A 52 13.46 6.86 -7.30
N LEU A 53 12.25 7.44 -7.36
CA LEU A 53 11.66 7.96 -8.61
C LEU A 53 12.29 9.27 -9.08
N LYS A 54 12.92 10.06 -8.19
CA LYS A 54 13.58 11.31 -8.58
C LYS A 54 14.91 11.08 -9.28
N ASN A 55 15.60 10.01 -8.91
CA ASN A 55 16.86 9.58 -9.54
C ASN A 55 16.72 8.11 -9.95
N PRO A 56 15.86 7.82 -10.95
CA PRO A 56 15.57 6.46 -11.32
C PRO A 56 16.85 5.81 -11.86
N PRO A 57 17.27 4.66 -11.34
CA PRO A 57 18.47 3.96 -11.81
C PRO A 57 18.24 3.25 -13.17
N TRP A 58 17.19 3.61 -13.92
CA TRP A 58 16.70 2.92 -15.11
C TRP A 58 17.13 3.68 -16.37
N LYS A 59 17.89 3.03 -17.27
CA LYS A 59 18.58 3.72 -18.38
C LYS A 59 17.80 3.77 -19.71
N ASN A 60 16.73 2.98 -19.90
CA ASN A 60 16.26 2.61 -21.25
C ASN A 60 14.74 2.73 -21.53
N ALA A 61 13.99 3.63 -20.90
CA ALA A 61 12.52 3.60 -21.01
C ALA A 61 11.89 4.96 -21.30
N GLU A 62 12.11 5.55 -22.48
CA GLU A 62 11.58 6.88 -22.81
C GLU A 62 10.04 6.95 -22.97
N GLY A 63 9.31 5.83 -22.87
CA GLY A 63 7.83 5.79 -22.79
C GLY A 63 7.30 5.06 -21.55
N ASP A 64 7.78 3.84 -21.32
CA ASP A 64 7.41 3.00 -20.17
C ASP A 64 7.75 3.62 -18.80
N HIS A 65 8.72 4.52 -18.75
CA HIS A 65 9.10 5.19 -17.51
C HIS A 65 8.01 6.14 -17.02
N ALA A 66 7.37 6.90 -17.91
CA ALA A 66 6.35 7.86 -17.54
C ALA A 66 5.10 7.17 -16.98
N GLU A 67 4.69 6.07 -17.61
CA GLU A 67 3.57 5.25 -17.15
C GLU A 67 3.87 4.58 -15.82
N ALA A 68 5.06 3.96 -15.68
CA ALA A 68 5.49 3.39 -14.40
C ALA A 68 5.50 4.43 -13.28
N VAL A 69 6.06 5.61 -13.51
CA VAL A 69 6.08 6.70 -12.51
C VAL A 69 4.66 7.13 -12.12
N ALA A 70 3.74 7.24 -13.08
CA ALA A 70 2.36 7.59 -12.79
C ALA A 70 1.66 6.52 -11.93
N LEU A 71 1.86 5.24 -12.24
CA LEU A 71 1.31 4.11 -11.49
C LEU A 71 1.92 3.99 -10.09
N ILE A 72 3.23 4.19 -9.95
CA ILE A 72 3.91 4.16 -8.65
C ILE A 72 3.43 5.33 -7.78
N ARG A 73 3.30 6.54 -8.33
CA ARG A 73 2.72 7.68 -7.59
C ARG A 73 1.29 7.43 -7.15
N HIS A 74 0.51 6.78 -8.00
CA HIS A 74 -0.84 6.38 -7.61
C HIS A 74 -0.84 5.36 -6.47
N PHE A 75 0.04 4.35 -6.55
CA PHE A 75 0.24 3.37 -5.49
C PHE A 75 0.68 4.03 -4.17
N THR A 76 1.66 4.93 -4.19
CA THR A 76 2.14 5.61 -2.96
C THR A 76 1.08 6.53 -2.36
N THR A 77 0.29 7.22 -3.19
CA THR A 77 -0.86 8.01 -2.74
C THR A 77 -1.91 7.15 -2.04
N ALA A 78 -2.24 6.00 -2.62
CA ALA A 78 -3.18 5.06 -2.01
C ALA A 78 -2.63 4.45 -0.71
N ALA A 79 -1.35 4.08 -0.71
CA ALA A 79 -0.68 3.50 0.45
C ALA A 79 -0.70 4.42 1.67
N ASP A 80 -0.46 5.72 1.49
CA ASP A 80 -0.60 6.71 2.56
C ASP A 80 -2.03 6.75 3.11
N GLY A 81 -3.04 6.72 2.23
CA GLY A 81 -4.45 6.64 2.61
C GLY A 81 -4.81 5.39 3.41
N LEU A 82 -4.37 4.22 2.95
CA LEU A 82 -4.59 2.94 3.60
C LEU A 82 -3.88 2.86 4.96
N ALA A 83 -2.67 3.41 5.07
CA ALA A 83 -1.94 3.51 6.33
C ALA A 83 -2.67 4.40 7.35
N LYS A 84 -3.25 5.53 6.90
CA LYS A 84 -4.09 6.40 7.73
C LYS A 84 -5.33 5.66 8.24
N ASN A 85 -6.05 4.97 7.36
CA ASN A 85 -7.21 4.16 7.76
C ASN A 85 -6.84 3.09 8.78
N ARG A 86 -5.75 2.35 8.55
CA ARG A 86 -5.29 1.33 9.49
C ARG A 86 -4.94 1.93 10.85
N ASN A 87 -4.28 3.08 10.88
CA ASN A 87 -3.98 3.75 12.14
C ASN A 87 -5.25 4.18 12.88
N LEU A 88 -6.24 4.72 12.16
CA LEU A 88 -7.54 5.06 12.75
C LEU A 88 -8.30 3.83 13.26
N LEU A 89 -8.26 2.71 12.54
CA LEU A 89 -9.05 1.52 12.88
C LEU A 89 -8.39 0.64 13.95
N LEU A 90 -7.07 0.44 13.91
CA LEU A 90 -6.36 -0.50 14.79
C LEU A 90 -5.79 0.13 16.05
N HIS A 91 -5.71 1.46 16.13
CA HIS A 91 -5.26 2.18 17.32
C HIS A 91 -6.37 2.98 18.01
N SER A 92 -7.62 2.77 17.61
CA SER A 92 -8.78 3.33 18.30
C SER A 92 -9.41 2.30 19.24
N VAL A 93 -9.91 2.81 20.37
CA VAL A 93 -10.88 2.10 21.20
C VAL A 93 -12.23 2.13 20.49
N VAL A 94 -12.84 0.96 20.33
CA VAL A 94 -14.16 0.80 19.71
C VAL A 94 -15.21 0.87 20.81
N LEU A 95 -16.12 1.84 20.69
CA LEU A 95 -17.30 1.96 21.53
C LEU A 95 -18.57 1.80 20.68
N ASP A 96 -19.63 1.30 21.30
CA ASP A 96 -20.93 1.25 20.65
C ASP A 96 -21.39 2.67 20.30
N GLY A 97 -21.78 2.87 19.04
CA GLY A 97 -22.29 4.13 18.53
C GLY A 97 -23.80 4.06 18.27
N PRO A 98 -24.45 5.22 18.11
CA PRO A 98 -25.85 5.25 17.71
C PRO A 98 -26.02 4.73 16.27
N ALA A 99 -27.10 3.98 16.03
CA ALA A 99 -27.63 3.60 14.71
C ALA A 99 -26.60 3.00 13.72
N ASN A 100 -26.24 1.71 13.88
CA ASN A 100 -25.36 0.95 12.95
C ASN A 100 -23.93 1.51 12.75
N HIS A 101 -23.50 2.43 13.62
CA HIS A 101 -22.14 2.96 13.60
C HIS A 101 -21.36 2.50 14.83
N SER A 102 -20.06 2.26 14.65
CA SER A 102 -19.11 2.15 15.75
C SER A 102 -18.45 3.50 15.96
N THR A 103 -18.34 3.92 17.21
CA THR A 103 -17.54 5.11 17.54
C THR A 103 -16.12 4.67 17.83
N LEU A 104 -15.17 5.18 17.08
CA LEU A 104 -13.75 4.94 17.21
C LEU A 104 -13.12 6.15 17.90
N PHE A 105 -12.50 5.91 19.04
CA PHE A 105 -11.78 6.94 19.78
C PHE A 105 -10.29 6.63 19.81
N SER A 106 -9.46 7.56 19.37
CA SER A 106 -8.01 7.50 19.60
C SER A 106 -7.51 8.79 20.24
N VAL A 107 -6.41 8.68 20.97
CA VAL A 107 -5.70 9.84 21.51
C VAL A 107 -4.42 9.98 20.70
N THR A 108 -4.19 11.15 20.10
CA THR A 108 -2.97 11.40 19.35
C THR A 108 -1.77 11.46 20.29
N LYS A 109 -0.55 11.36 19.74
CA LYS A 109 0.69 11.56 20.52
C LYS A 109 0.78 12.94 21.19
N LYS A 110 -0.02 13.92 20.73
CA LYS A 110 -0.11 15.26 21.32
C LYS A 110 -1.17 15.38 22.43
N GLY A 111 -1.87 14.29 22.75
CA GLY A 111 -2.94 14.27 23.75
C GLY A 111 -4.31 14.71 23.23
N GLU A 112 -4.45 14.96 21.92
CA GLU A 112 -5.73 15.35 21.32
C GLU A 112 -6.62 14.13 21.11
N SER A 113 -7.89 14.21 21.48
CA SER A 113 -8.86 13.14 21.21
C SER A 113 -9.41 13.26 19.79
N VAL A 114 -9.32 12.16 19.05
CA VAL A 114 -9.88 12.01 17.71
C VAL A 114 -11.05 11.05 17.81
N ARG A 115 -12.24 11.51 17.42
CA ARG A 115 -13.47 10.72 17.38
C ARG A 115 -13.89 10.52 15.94
N LEU A 116 -14.01 9.27 15.53
CA LEU A 116 -14.50 8.87 14.21
C LEU A 116 -15.77 8.03 14.39
N MET A 117 -16.78 8.26 13.57
CA MET A 117 -17.93 7.35 13.45
C MET A 117 -17.81 6.61 12.13
N ALA A 118 -17.72 5.28 12.20
CA ALA A 118 -17.61 4.43 11.02
C ALA A 118 -18.71 3.37 11.01
N SER A 119 -19.41 3.24 9.89
CA SER A 119 -20.34 2.14 9.67
C SER A 119 -19.59 0.85 9.33
N LEU A 120 -20.25 -0.30 9.51
CA LEU A 120 -19.67 -1.60 9.15
C LEU A 120 -19.26 -1.66 7.67
N ASP A 121 -20.06 -1.06 6.78
CA ASP A 121 -19.79 -1.07 5.35
C ASP A 121 -18.57 -0.22 4.99
N GLN A 122 -18.34 0.88 5.70
CA GLN A 122 -17.13 1.69 5.55
C GLN A 122 -15.88 0.90 5.97
N ILE A 123 -15.95 0.15 7.09
CA ILE A 123 -14.84 -0.69 7.55
C ILE A 123 -14.57 -1.83 6.57
N ARG A 124 -15.61 -2.46 6.02
CA ARG A 124 -15.48 -3.50 4.98
C ARG A 124 -14.83 -2.95 3.72
N ARG A 125 -15.26 -1.76 3.27
CA ARG A 125 -14.67 -1.11 2.10
C ARG A 125 -13.17 -0.86 2.27
N VAL A 126 -12.71 -0.45 3.46
CA VAL A 126 -11.28 -0.33 3.75
C VAL A 126 -10.57 -1.69 3.63
N ALA A 127 -11.19 -2.78 4.10
CA ALA A 127 -10.63 -4.12 3.97
C ALA A 127 -10.52 -4.56 2.50
N ASP A 128 -11.54 -4.27 1.70
CA ASP A 128 -11.56 -4.59 0.27
C ASP A 128 -10.52 -3.76 -0.49
N ASP A 129 -10.40 -2.46 -0.20
CA ASP A 129 -9.40 -1.58 -0.78
C ASP A 129 -7.97 -2.08 -0.49
N LEU A 130 -7.69 -2.58 0.72
CA LEU A 130 -6.40 -3.19 1.06
C LEU A 130 -6.09 -4.42 0.19
N ALA A 131 -7.09 -5.27 -0.05
CA ALA A 131 -6.93 -6.46 -0.90
C ALA A 131 -6.70 -6.08 -2.37
N VAL A 132 -7.43 -5.09 -2.89
CA VAL A 132 -7.26 -4.56 -4.25
C VAL A 132 -5.85 -3.99 -4.42
N TYR A 133 -5.40 -3.16 -3.48
CA TYR A 133 -4.07 -2.54 -3.56
C TYR A 133 -2.92 -3.52 -3.32
N PHE A 134 -3.15 -4.61 -2.60
CA PHE A 134 -2.19 -5.72 -2.54
C PHE A 134 -1.98 -6.35 -3.93
N GLN A 135 -3.07 -6.67 -4.63
CA GLN A 135 -3.00 -7.26 -5.97
C GLN A 135 -2.37 -6.28 -6.98
N PHE A 136 -2.80 -5.02 -6.95
CA PHE A 136 -2.25 -3.96 -7.81
C PHE A 136 -0.76 -3.74 -7.54
N GLY A 137 -0.34 -3.64 -6.27
CA GLY A 137 1.06 -3.45 -5.89
C GLY A 137 1.95 -4.63 -6.34
N HIS A 138 1.46 -5.86 -6.18
CA HIS A 138 2.15 -7.06 -6.67
C HIS A 138 2.31 -7.06 -8.19
N ALA A 139 1.23 -6.81 -8.94
CA ALA A 139 1.27 -6.75 -10.39
C ALA A 139 2.19 -5.64 -10.91
N LEU A 140 2.14 -4.45 -10.29
CA LEU A 140 2.97 -3.31 -10.65
C LEU A 140 4.45 -3.56 -10.37
N ALA A 141 4.79 -4.15 -9.21
CA ALA A 141 6.17 -4.51 -8.89
C ALA A 141 6.74 -5.52 -9.92
N ASN A 142 5.94 -6.51 -10.33
CA ASN A 142 6.33 -7.47 -11.37
C ASN A 142 6.49 -6.81 -12.75
N ALA A 143 5.60 -5.89 -13.13
CA ALA A 143 5.71 -5.14 -14.39
C ALA A 143 6.99 -4.29 -14.41
N ILE A 144 7.33 -3.61 -13.30
CA ILE A 144 8.59 -2.84 -13.18
C ILE A 144 9.81 -3.77 -13.31
N ALA A 145 9.81 -4.90 -12.58
CA ALA A 145 10.94 -5.83 -12.60
C ALA A 145 11.18 -6.45 -13.99
N THR A 146 10.10 -6.76 -14.71
CA THR A 146 10.19 -7.39 -16.04
C THR A 146 10.45 -6.40 -17.16
N THR A 147 9.69 -5.31 -17.24
CA THR A 147 9.75 -4.34 -18.35
C THR A 147 10.93 -3.38 -18.23
N ILE A 148 11.29 -2.94 -17.02
CA ILE A 148 12.30 -1.89 -16.83
C ILE A 148 13.68 -2.47 -16.51
N ARG A 149 13.75 -3.53 -15.70
CA ARG A 149 15.03 -4.09 -15.25
C ARG A 149 15.55 -5.22 -16.13
N GLY A 150 14.71 -5.76 -17.02
CA GLY A 150 15.06 -6.92 -17.81
C GLY A 150 15.54 -8.09 -16.95
N MET A 151 15.03 -8.22 -15.70
CA MET A 151 15.40 -9.33 -14.83
C MET A 151 15.03 -10.63 -15.54
N ASP A 152 16.06 -11.43 -15.83
CA ASP A 152 15.93 -12.64 -16.63
C ASP A 152 14.89 -13.57 -16.03
N ARG A 153 14.01 -14.09 -16.90
CA ARG A 153 12.93 -15.01 -16.58
C ARG A 153 13.52 -16.31 -16.04
N GLN A 154 13.84 -16.39 -14.75
CA GLN A 154 14.24 -17.66 -14.16
C GLN A 154 13.05 -18.62 -14.14
N VAL A 155 13.31 -19.82 -14.66
CA VAL A 155 12.36 -20.92 -14.84
C VAL A 155 11.67 -21.24 -13.51
N GLY A 156 10.34 -21.15 -13.48
CA GLY A 156 9.52 -21.43 -12.29
C GLY A 156 8.75 -20.22 -11.73
N THR A 157 9.00 -19.01 -12.22
CA THR A 157 8.31 -17.80 -11.76
C THR A 157 7.04 -17.57 -12.58
N VAL A 158 5.87 -17.55 -11.93
CA VAL A 158 4.58 -17.30 -12.61
C VAL A 158 4.54 -15.84 -13.08
N VAL A 159 4.69 -15.67 -14.39
CA VAL A 159 4.69 -14.37 -15.07
C VAL A 159 3.24 -13.89 -15.18
N GLY A 160 2.87 -12.86 -14.40
CA GLY A 160 1.72 -12.02 -14.74
C GLY A 160 2.00 -11.28 -16.06
N PRO A 161 0.97 -10.92 -16.84
CA PRO A 161 1.15 -10.39 -18.20
C PRO A 161 2.10 -9.18 -18.21
N SER A 162 2.88 -9.05 -19.28
CA SER A 162 3.86 -7.97 -19.55
C SER A 162 3.21 -6.60 -19.79
N THR A 163 2.02 -6.40 -19.26
CA THR A 163 1.19 -5.21 -19.45
C THR A 163 1.08 -4.50 -18.11
N TRP A 164 1.23 -3.18 -18.14
CA TRP A 164 1.00 -2.33 -16.98
C TRP A 164 -0.38 -2.63 -16.36
N PRO A 165 -0.49 -2.82 -15.03
CA PRO A 165 -1.76 -3.14 -14.41
C PRO A 165 -2.72 -1.95 -14.49
N GLU A 166 -4.01 -2.24 -14.65
CA GLU A 166 -5.05 -1.22 -14.62
C GLU A 166 -5.07 -0.52 -13.25
N LYS A 167 -5.23 0.80 -13.28
CA LYS A 167 -5.26 1.65 -12.11
C LYS A 167 -6.57 1.46 -11.32
N PRO A 168 -6.54 0.93 -10.09
CA PRO A 168 -7.74 0.87 -9.25
C PRO A 168 -8.20 2.28 -8.82
N PRO A 169 -9.45 2.44 -8.38
CA PRO A 169 -9.88 3.68 -7.74
C PRO A 169 -9.08 3.94 -6.45
N LEU A 170 -8.84 5.21 -6.14
CA LEU A 170 -8.21 5.58 -4.86
C LEU A 170 -9.02 5.04 -3.68
N PRO A 171 -8.34 4.61 -2.59
CA PRO A 171 -9.00 3.99 -1.46
C PRO A 171 -9.93 4.98 -0.76
N TYR A 172 -10.99 4.44 -0.18
CA TYR A 172 -11.89 5.20 0.66
C TYR A 172 -11.18 5.67 1.92
N LEU A 173 -11.22 6.95 2.24
CA LEU A 173 -10.61 7.50 3.46
C LEU A 173 -11.67 7.72 4.54
N LEU A 174 -11.43 7.12 5.69
CA LEU A 174 -12.19 7.44 6.90
C LEU A 174 -11.84 8.86 7.35
N ARG A 175 -12.88 9.67 7.60
CA ARG A 175 -12.72 11.07 8.03
C ARG A 175 -13.08 11.17 9.50
N ALA A 176 -12.07 11.51 10.31
CA ALA A 176 -12.26 11.94 11.69
C ALA A 176 -12.98 13.29 11.76
#